data_AF-A0A948MUQ1-F1
#
_entry.id   AF-A0A948MUQ1-F1
#
_cell.length_a   1.000
_cell.length_b   1.000
_cell.length_c   1.000
_cell.angle_alpha   90.00
_cell.angle_beta   90.00
_cell.angle_gamma   90.00
#
_symmetry.space_group_name_H-M   'P 1'
#
loop_
_entity.id
_entity.type
_entity.pdbx_description
1 polymer ?
#
loop_
_entity_poly.entity_id
_entity_poly.type
_entity_poly.pdbx_seq_one_letter_code
_entity_poly.pdbx_strand_id
1 'polypeptide(L)'
;MQVQRRHFLRTLSAASVVLAMQPMVGAAKTARLSLNSTPATLLAAWQLPGGGFQAGVLNADPAQPHLFTVQQAVDLPTRPHGLMHLQGDEYLVIARRPGDWMMRLNIRTGDASRTWQDADRQFNGHSAVNGKYVYTTETDMLSGSGVLAVRDKTTLELLDVWPTQGHDPHEMLVLPQGGLGIAEPFLLVANGGIQTHADMGRTQLNLNQMDSSLVALKPATGEVLKQWVLEDTQLSLRHMALHADGVVGIAMQAHHGNASRKNDAPVLALLSDQGLRTAPKSARMKGYAGDIVATPQGFVVSCTKSNAALHVSVSGQRLAQFAATSACALAAQADRVWLGHLPASSADALELDNHWLLI
;
A
#
# COMPACT_ATOMS: atom_id res chain seq x y z
N MET A 1 -49.94 25.52 -57.22
CA MET A 1 -51.38 25.30 -56.98
C MET A 1 -51.61 23.79 -56.97
N GLN A 2 -52.16 23.30 -55.85
CA GLN A 2 -52.66 21.94 -55.57
C GLN A 2 -52.35 20.80 -56.55
N VAL A 3 -51.77 19.71 -56.02
CA VAL A 3 -52.30 18.38 -56.31
C VAL A 3 -52.32 17.56 -55.02
N GLN A 4 -53.52 17.20 -54.57
CA GLN A 4 -53.72 16.08 -53.65
C GLN A 4 -54.76 15.12 -54.22
N ARG A 5 -54.42 13.83 -54.11
CA ARG A 5 -55.27 12.62 -54.02
C ARG A 5 -55.93 12.09 -55.31
N ARG A 6 -55.64 10.83 -55.63
CA ARG A 6 -56.45 9.61 -55.33
C ARG A 6 -55.76 8.41 -56.02
N HIS A 7 -55.22 7.45 -55.27
CA HIS A 7 -55.80 6.14 -54.91
C HIS A 7 -55.18 4.98 -55.73
N PHE A 8 -54.59 3.98 -55.07
CA PHE A 8 -55.19 2.65 -54.78
C PHE A 8 -54.12 1.53 -54.63
N LEU A 9 -54.00 1.02 -53.39
CA LEU A 9 -53.86 -0.37 -52.92
C LEU A 9 -53.02 -1.43 -53.68
N ARG A 10 -52.08 -2.05 -52.94
CA ARG A 10 -52.06 -3.48 -52.50
C ARG A 10 -50.71 -3.83 -51.86
N THR A 11 -50.63 -3.92 -50.52
CA THR A 11 -50.50 -5.16 -49.72
C THR A 11 -49.30 -6.05 -50.06
N LEU A 12 -48.31 -6.16 -49.16
CA LEU A 12 -48.00 -7.40 -48.42
C LEU A 12 -46.83 -7.21 -47.42
N SER A 13 -47.16 -7.51 -46.15
CA SER A 13 -46.33 -8.08 -45.08
C SER A 13 -45.01 -7.41 -44.67
N ALA A 14 -45.10 -6.67 -43.56
CA ALA A 14 -43.98 -6.36 -42.67
C ALA A 14 -43.55 -7.63 -41.90
N ALA A 15 -42.31 -8.06 -42.10
CA ALA A 15 -41.59 -8.88 -41.13
C ALA A 15 -40.66 -7.95 -40.35
N SER A 16 -41.06 -7.61 -39.13
CA SER A 16 -40.25 -6.84 -38.19
C SER A 16 -39.08 -7.70 -37.71
N VAL A 17 -37.89 -7.48 -38.26
CA VAL A 17 -36.65 -7.92 -37.60
C VAL A 17 -36.33 -6.88 -36.55
N VAL A 18 -36.71 -7.16 -35.30
CA VAL A 18 -36.14 -6.50 -34.13
C VAL A 18 -34.71 -7.01 -34.02
N LEU A 19 -33.76 -6.26 -34.55
CA LEU A 19 -32.36 -6.42 -34.16
C LEU A 19 -32.27 -5.96 -32.70
N ALA A 20 -32.39 -6.91 -31.77
CA ALA A 20 -31.98 -6.69 -30.41
C ALA A 20 -30.47 -6.38 -30.42
N MET A 21 -30.13 -5.09 -30.35
CA MET A 21 -28.79 -4.68 -29.97
C MET A 21 -28.57 -5.15 -28.54
N GLN A 22 -28.00 -6.35 -28.40
CA GLN A 22 -27.44 -6.75 -27.12
C GLN A 22 -26.30 -5.77 -26.81
N PRO A 23 -26.29 -5.11 -25.63
CA PRO A 23 -25.09 -4.44 -25.20
C PRO A 23 -24.03 -5.54 -25.06
N MET A 24 -22.91 -5.42 -25.78
CA MET A 24 -21.70 -6.14 -25.41
C MET A 24 -21.26 -5.56 -24.07
N VAL A 25 -21.86 -6.05 -23.00
CA VAL A 25 -21.26 -6.01 -21.67
C VAL A 25 -20.01 -6.87 -21.80
N GLY A 26 -18.88 -6.22 -22.08
CA GLY A 26 -17.60 -6.87 -21.92
C GLY A 26 -17.57 -7.46 -20.53
N ALA A 27 -17.48 -8.79 -20.44
CA ALA A 27 -17.37 -9.46 -19.15
C ALA A 27 -16.23 -8.78 -18.40
N ALA A 28 -16.55 -8.13 -17.28
CA ALA A 28 -15.55 -7.59 -16.39
C ALA A 28 -14.62 -8.76 -16.07
N LYS A 29 -13.38 -8.71 -16.58
CA LYS A 29 -12.35 -9.67 -16.20
C LYS A 29 -12.28 -9.56 -14.69
N THR A 30 -12.77 -10.53 -13.94
CA THR A 30 -12.52 -10.64 -12.52
C THR A 30 -11.01 -10.79 -12.35
N ALA A 31 -10.38 -9.96 -11.51
CA ALA A 31 -9.00 -10.24 -11.10
C ALA A 31 -8.96 -11.68 -10.60
N ARG A 32 -8.18 -12.51 -11.29
CA ARG A 32 -7.87 -13.83 -10.78
C ARG A 32 -6.77 -13.59 -9.76
N LEU A 33 -7.06 -13.76 -8.47
CA LEU A 33 -5.99 -13.96 -7.52
C LEU A 33 -5.19 -15.16 -7.98
N SER A 34 -4.06 -14.87 -8.60
CA SER A 34 -3.05 -15.86 -8.92
C SER A 34 -2.31 -16.10 -7.62
N LEU A 35 -2.88 -16.94 -6.76
CA LEU A 35 -2.14 -17.50 -5.65
C LEU A 35 -1.00 -18.32 -6.26
N ASN A 36 0.18 -17.70 -6.34
CA ASN A 36 1.51 -18.27 -6.53
C ASN A 36 1.71 -19.29 -7.67
N SER A 37 0.83 -19.35 -8.67
CA SER A 37 0.92 -20.31 -9.79
C SER A 37 1.65 -19.80 -11.03
N THR A 38 2.27 -18.62 -10.95
CA THR A 38 3.14 -18.11 -12.02
C THR A 38 4.50 -17.69 -11.49
N PRO A 39 5.58 -17.90 -12.28
CA PRO A 39 6.92 -17.49 -11.90
C PRO A 39 6.92 -16.01 -11.55
N ALA A 40 7.49 -15.69 -10.39
CA ALA A 40 7.70 -14.33 -9.96
C ALA A 40 9.08 -14.22 -9.33
N THR A 41 9.80 -13.17 -9.72
CA THR A 41 11.00 -12.73 -9.05
C THR A 41 10.60 -11.61 -8.11
N LEU A 42 11.00 -11.76 -6.85
CA LEU A 42 10.57 -10.91 -5.74
C LEU A 42 11.82 -10.34 -5.08
N LEU A 43 11.86 -9.04 -4.86
CA LEU A 43 12.68 -8.47 -3.80
C LEU A 43 11.91 -8.60 -2.49
N ALA A 44 12.49 -9.28 -1.51
CA ALA A 44 11.86 -9.48 -0.21
C ALA A 44 12.88 -9.38 0.92
N ALA A 45 12.38 -9.31 2.13
CA ALA A 45 13.14 -9.53 3.34
C ALA A 45 12.56 -10.69 4.15
N TRP A 46 13.41 -11.36 4.93
CA TRP A 46 13.01 -12.49 5.74
C TRP A 46 13.86 -12.63 7.01
N GLN A 47 13.29 -13.32 8.00
CA GLN A 47 13.99 -13.74 9.21
C GLN A 47 14.51 -15.17 9.04
N LEU A 48 15.75 -15.40 9.47
CA LEU A 48 16.38 -16.72 9.51
C LEU A 48 15.96 -17.49 10.78
N PRO A 49 15.99 -18.84 10.78
CA PRO A 49 15.69 -19.66 11.96
C PRO A 49 16.50 -19.36 13.23
N GLY A 50 17.62 -18.63 13.11
CA GLY A 50 18.45 -18.17 14.24
C GLY A 50 18.23 -16.72 14.68
N GLY A 51 17.25 -16.01 14.10
CA GLY A 51 16.87 -14.65 14.50
C GLY A 51 17.52 -13.51 13.71
N GLY A 52 18.51 -13.80 12.85
CA GLY A 52 19.08 -12.83 11.90
C GLY A 52 18.09 -12.45 10.79
N PHE A 53 18.34 -11.32 10.12
CA PHE A 53 17.50 -10.82 9.03
C PHE A 53 18.31 -10.70 7.74
N GLN A 54 17.67 -10.97 6.62
CA GLN A 54 18.23 -10.80 5.29
C GLN A 54 17.24 -10.11 4.36
N ALA A 55 17.77 -9.46 3.32
CA ALA A 55 17.00 -9.03 2.17
C ALA A 55 17.68 -9.47 0.88
N GLY A 56 16.89 -9.65 -0.17
CA GLY A 56 17.42 -10.00 -1.48
C GLY A 56 16.38 -10.59 -2.40
N VAL A 57 16.86 -11.28 -3.43
CA VAL A 57 16.04 -11.74 -4.55
C VAL A 57 15.60 -13.18 -4.33
N LEU A 58 14.29 -13.39 -4.36
CA LEU A 58 13.62 -14.68 -4.27
C LEU A 58 12.94 -14.99 -5.60
N ASN A 59 13.09 -16.23 -6.08
CA ASN A 59 12.27 -16.76 -7.16
C ASN A 59 11.21 -17.70 -6.58
N ALA A 60 9.94 -17.41 -6.84
CA ALA A 60 8.84 -18.30 -6.48
C ALA A 60 8.78 -19.50 -7.44
N ASP A 61 8.77 -20.73 -6.90
CA ASP A 61 8.58 -21.95 -7.70
C ASP A 61 7.10 -22.07 -8.13
N PRO A 62 6.79 -22.08 -9.44
CA PRO A 62 5.41 -22.22 -9.91
C PRO A 62 4.79 -23.58 -9.57
N ALA A 63 5.60 -24.63 -9.44
CA ALA A 63 5.15 -25.97 -9.07
C ALA A 63 4.99 -26.11 -7.56
N GLN A 64 5.68 -25.28 -6.78
CA GLN A 64 5.68 -25.28 -5.33
C GLN A 64 5.52 -23.86 -4.80
N PRO A 65 4.29 -23.30 -4.80
CA PRO A 65 3.98 -21.89 -4.52
C PRO A 65 4.44 -21.34 -3.15
N HIS A 66 5.05 -22.17 -2.31
CA HIS A 66 5.54 -21.83 -0.97
C HIS A 66 7.06 -22.00 -0.84
N LEU A 67 7.73 -22.50 -1.88
CA LEU A 67 9.17 -22.61 -1.93
C LEU A 67 9.74 -21.45 -2.74
N PHE A 68 10.70 -20.77 -2.13
CA PHE A 68 11.45 -19.70 -2.76
C PHE A 68 12.90 -20.14 -2.94
N THR A 69 13.44 -19.93 -4.13
CA THR A 69 14.90 -20.04 -4.34
C THR A 69 15.52 -18.68 -4.08
N VAL A 70 16.45 -18.62 -3.12
CA VAL A 70 17.26 -17.42 -2.86
C VAL A 70 18.29 -17.28 -3.98
N GLN A 71 18.17 -16.23 -4.79
CA GLN A 71 19.17 -15.88 -5.82
C GLN A 71 20.26 -14.99 -5.25
N GLN A 72 19.87 -14.11 -4.34
CA GLN A 72 20.73 -13.11 -3.72
C GLN A 72 20.26 -12.86 -2.30
N ALA A 73 21.18 -12.68 -1.37
CA ALA A 73 20.88 -12.28 0.00
C ALA A 73 22.00 -11.40 0.55
N VAL A 74 21.61 -10.39 1.33
CA VAL A 74 22.51 -9.57 2.13
C VAL A 74 22.00 -9.53 3.57
N ASP A 75 22.93 -9.60 4.52
CA ASP A 75 22.60 -9.54 5.95
C ASP A 75 22.19 -8.13 6.37
N LEU A 76 21.18 -8.08 7.23
CA LEU A 76 20.62 -6.85 7.76
C LEU A 76 20.97 -6.68 9.25
N PRO A 77 21.20 -5.45 9.75
CA PRO A 77 21.50 -5.20 11.15
C PRO A 77 20.34 -5.62 12.08
N THR A 78 19.12 -5.28 11.70
CA THR A 78 17.88 -5.56 12.44
C THR A 78 16.74 -5.82 11.46
N ARG A 79 15.53 -6.04 11.99
CA ARG A 79 14.34 -6.28 11.16
C ARG A 79 14.09 -5.09 10.20
N PRO A 80 13.98 -5.32 8.88
CA PRO A 80 13.59 -4.28 7.92
C PRO A 80 12.07 -4.02 7.98
N HIS A 81 11.63 -3.02 7.24
CA HIS A 81 10.22 -2.77 7.00
C HIS A 81 9.94 -2.61 5.52
N GLY A 82 10.15 -1.43 4.94
CA GLY A 82 9.85 -1.15 3.55
C GLY A 82 11.00 -1.45 2.60
N LEU A 83 10.60 -1.74 1.37
CA LEU A 83 11.45 -1.94 0.20
C LEU A 83 11.00 -0.92 -0.86
N MET A 84 11.94 -0.24 -1.51
CA MET A 84 11.60 0.79 -2.51
C MET A 84 12.58 0.75 -3.68
N HIS A 85 12.06 0.84 -4.91
CA HIS A 85 12.90 0.91 -6.11
C HIS A 85 13.54 2.29 -6.27
N LEU A 86 14.88 2.36 -6.17
CA LEU A 86 15.61 3.62 -6.26
C LEU A 86 15.85 4.01 -7.72
N GLN A 87 16.52 3.14 -8.47
CA GLN A 87 16.83 3.28 -9.90
C GLN A 87 17.51 2.02 -10.44
N GLY A 88 17.27 1.65 -11.70
CA GLY A 88 17.94 0.48 -12.30
C GLY A 88 17.77 -0.78 -11.44
N ASP A 89 18.87 -1.42 -11.08
CA ASP A 89 18.91 -2.58 -10.17
C ASP A 89 19.13 -2.18 -8.69
N GLU A 90 18.97 -0.91 -8.34
CA GLU A 90 19.19 -0.38 -6.99
C GLU A 90 17.88 -0.17 -6.24
N TYR A 91 17.85 -0.61 -4.99
CA TYR A 91 16.70 -0.56 -4.11
C TYR A 91 17.10 -0.04 -2.73
N LEU A 92 16.18 0.60 -2.03
CA LEU A 92 16.31 0.93 -0.62
C LEU A 92 15.62 -0.14 0.23
N VAL A 93 16.33 -0.61 1.25
CA VAL A 93 15.81 -1.43 2.34
C VAL A 93 15.91 -0.60 3.61
N ILE A 94 14.80 -0.41 4.33
CA ILE A 94 14.74 0.53 5.46
C ILE A 94 14.38 -0.23 6.72
N ALA A 95 15.02 0.11 7.83
CA ALA A 95 14.76 -0.50 9.13
C ALA A 95 13.31 -0.36 9.59
N ARG A 96 12.83 -1.35 10.35
CA ARG A 96 11.57 -1.27 11.09
C ARG A 96 11.77 -0.52 12.39
N ARG A 97 10.74 0.22 12.80
CA ARG A 97 10.72 0.98 14.05
C ARG A 97 10.87 0.13 15.32
N PRO A 98 11.70 0.56 16.29
CA PRO A 98 12.70 1.62 16.17
C PRO A 98 13.85 1.17 15.26
N GLY A 99 14.19 1.98 14.25
CA GLY A 99 15.18 1.65 13.23
C GLY A 99 15.95 2.89 12.80
N ASP A 100 17.26 2.77 12.71
CA ASP A 100 18.22 3.85 12.52
C ASP A 100 19.09 3.64 11.28
N TRP A 101 18.74 2.67 10.42
CA TRP A 101 19.48 2.39 9.20
C TRP A 101 18.58 2.36 7.97
N MET A 102 19.19 2.77 6.86
CA MET A 102 18.69 2.61 5.51
C MET A 102 19.82 2.04 4.65
N MET A 103 19.53 1.07 3.80
CA MET A 103 20.52 0.40 2.97
C MET A 103 20.16 0.54 1.50
N ARG A 104 21.09 1.02 0.70
CA ARG A 104 21.03 0.92 -0.76
C ARG A 104 21.63 -0.41 -1.17
N LEU A 105 20.86 -1.21 -1.89
CA LEU A 105 21.22 -2.55 -2.35
C LEU A 105 21.13 -2.60 -3.88
N ASN A 106 22.21 -3.02 -4.54
CA ASN A 106 22.16 -3.47 -5.92
C ASN A 106 21.81 -4.97 -5.96
N ILE A 107 20.65 -5.31 -6.52
CA ILE A 107 20.14 -6.68 -6.52
C ILE A 107 20.83 -7.61 -7.53
N ARG A 108 21.65 -7.07 -8.43
CA ARG A 108 22.43 -7.84 -9.42
C ARG A 108 23.84 -8.15 -8.93
N THR A 109 24.52 -7.17 -8.32
CA THR A 109 25.92 -7.31 -7.89
C THR A 109 26.06 -7.73 -6.42
N GLY A 110 25.09 -7.37 -5.59
CA GLY A 110 25.13 -7.59 -4.13
C GLY A 110 25.76 -6.44 -3.37
N ASP A 111 26.22 -5.42 -4.09
CA ASP A 111 26.79 -4.22 -3.49
C ASP A 111 25.75 -3.54 -2.60
N ALA A 112 26.12 -3.33 -1.35
CA ALA A 112 25.28 -2.70 -0.36
C ALA A 112 26.03 -1.59 0.37
N SER A 113 25.37 -0.45 0.53
CA SER A 113 25.86 0.68 1.33
C SER A 113 24.80 1.12 2.32
N ARG A 114 25.22 1.45 3.55
CA ARG A 114 24.31 1.79 4.65
C ARG A 114 24.46 3.25 5.03
N THR A 115 23.32 3.90 5.24
CA THR A 115 23.19 5.22 5.86
C THR A 115 22.59 5.03 7.24
N TRP A 116 23.20 5.63 8.24
CA TRP A 116 22.71 5.61 9.62
C TRP A 116 22.09 6.95 9.99
N GLN A 117 21.05 6.90 10.80
CA GLN A 117 20.35 8.07 11.31
C GLN A 117 21.00 8.54 12.61
N ASP A 118 21.10 9.86 12.77
CA ASP A 118 21.48 10.46 14.04
C ASP A 118 20.42 10.19 15.13
N ALA A 119 20.82 10.27 16.39
CA ALA A 119 19.97 9.94 17.53
C ALA A 119 18.71 10.83 17.68
N ASP A 120 18.64 11.95 16.96
CA ASP A 120 17.54 12.91 17.01
C ASP A 120 16.33 12.51 16.12
N ARG A 121 16.50 11.51 15.23
CA ARG A 121 15.44 11.01 14.35
C ARG A 121 15.46 9.49 14.22
N GLN A 122 14.34 8.91 13.80
CA GLN A 122 14.23 7.48 13.49
C GLN A 122 13.49 7.25 12.19
N PHE A 123 13.92 6.26 11.42
CA PHE A 123 13.20 5.82 10.22
C PHE A 123 11.89 5.12 10.59
N ASN A 124 10.82 5.49 9.89
CA ASN A 124 9.53 4.83 10.04
C ASN A 124 9.32 3.65 9.09
N GLY A 125 10.26 3.47 8.15
CA GLY A 125 10.39 2.28 7.31
C GLY A 125 9.94 2.43 5.87
N HIS A 126 9.38 3.57 5.46
CA HIS A 126 8.98 3.83 4.07
C HIS A 126 9.70 5.01 3.46
N SER A 127 9.74 4.99 2.13
CA SER A 127 10.33 6.06 1.32
C SER A 127 9.64 6.16 -0.04
N ALA A 128 9.89 7.27 -0.73
CA ALA A 128 9.48 7.48 -2.11
C ALA A 128 10.54 8.29 -2.87
N VAL A 129 10.55 8.18 -4.20
CA VAL A 129 11.45 8.95 -5.08
C VAL A 129 10.64 9.91 -5.93
N ASN A 130 11.10 11.16 -6.03
CA ASN A 130 10.63 12.11 -7.03
C ASN A 130 11.81 12.90 -7.61
N GLY A 131 12.10 12.69 -8.89
CA GLY A 131 13.25 13.31 -9.56
C GLY A 131 14.57 12.95 -8.88
N LYS A 132 15.29 13.97 -8.40
CA LYS A 132 16.59 13.83 -7.73
C LYS A 132 16.50 13.62 -6.21
N TYR A 133 15.29 13.50 -5.67
CA TYR A 133 15.07 13.41 -4.23
C TYR A 133 14.55 12.03 -3.84
N VAL A 134 15.05 11.53 -2.71
CA VAL A 134 14.47 10.45 -1.92
C VAL A 134 13.82 11.09 -0.70
N TYR A 135 12.60 10.71 -0.40
CA TYR A 135 11.90 11.15 0.81
C TYR A 135 11.74 9.96 1.74
N THR A 136 12.03 10.13 3.02
CA THR A 136 11.87 9.11 4.06
C THR A 136 10.88 9.58 5.12
N THR A 137 9.95 8.70 5.51
CA THR A 137 9.07 8.95 6.65
C THR A 137 9.86 8.72 7.93
N GLU A 138 9.90 9.71 8.81
CA GLU A 138 10.73 9.69 10.02
C GLU A 138 9.95 10.23 11.23
N THR A 139 10.46 9.94 12.42
CA THR A 139 9.96 10.49 13.68
C THR A 139 11.07 11.33 14.31
N ASP A 140 10.75 12.58 14.65
CA ASP A 140 11.59 13.43 15.49
C ASP A 140 11.55 12.91 16.93
N MET A 141 12.71 12.53 17.48
CA MET A 141 12.75 11.82 18.77
C MET A 141 12.50 12.72 19.97
N LEU A 142 12.74 14.03 19.84
CA LEU A 142 12.53 14.99 20.91
C LEU A 142 11.05 15.32 21.10
N SER A 143 10.34 15.59 19.99
CA SER A 143 8.94 16.00 19.99
C SER A 143 7.97 14.84 19.78
N GLY A 144 8.44 13.71 19.22
CA GLY A 144 7.60 12.62 18.72
C GLY A 144 6.85 12.97 17.44
N SER A 145 7.11 14.12 16.84
CA SER A 145 6.40 14.59 15.63
C SER A 145 6.83 13.79 14.40
N GLY A 146 5.88 13.61 13.49
CA GLY A 146 6.15 13.06 12.17
C GLY A 146 6.86 14.06 11.28
N VAL A 147 7.92 13.60 10.61
CA VAL A 147 8.65 14.38 9.63
C VAL A 147 8.91 13.58 8.36
N LEU A 148 9.18 14.30 7.29
CA LEU A 148 9.58 13.77 6.01
C LEU A 148 10.95 14.36 5.68
N ALA A 149 11.97 13.52 5.78
CA ALA A 149 13.32 13.91 5.42
C ALA A 149 13.49 13.87 3.91
N VAL A 150 14.13 14.89 3.37
CA VAL A 150 14.44 15.06 1.95
C VAL A 150 15.92 14.76 1.77
N ARG A 151 16.24 13.82 0.89
CA ARG A 151 17.61 13.33 0.69
C ARG A 151 18.00 13.42 -0.77
N ASP A 152 19.28 13.64 -1.03
CA ASP A 152 19.81 13.51 -2.38
C ASP A 152 19.69 12.05 -2.83
N LYS A 153 19.11 11.79 -4.00
CA LYS A 153 18.91 10.43 -4.49
C LYS A 153 20.22 9.68 -4.73
N THR A 154 21.30 10.39 -5.06
CA THR A 154 22.59 9.82 -5.40
C THR A 154 23.42 9.55 -4.15
N THR A 155 23.54 10.53 -3.26
CA THR A 155 24.39 10.44 -2.06
C THR A 155 23.65 9.96 -0.81
N LEU A 156 22.31 10.03 -0.81
CA LEU A 156 21.43 9.80 0.35
C LEU A 156 21.64 10.79 1.51
N GLU A 157 22.44 11.83 1.30
CA GLU A 157 22.66 12.90 2.26
C GLU A 157 21.35 13.66 2.53
N LEU A 158 21.15 14.04 3.79
CA LEU A 158 20.01 14.84 4.21
C LEU A 158 20.15 16.27 3.65
N LEU A 159 19.10 16.74 2.97
CA LEU A 159 19.02 18.06 2.37
C LEU A 159 18.03 18.97 3.11
N ASP A 160 16.92 18.40 3.59
CA ASP A 160 15.87 19.15 4.28
C ASP A 160 14.99 18.22 5.13
N VAL A 161 14.15 18.77 5.99
CA VAL A 161 13.20 18.03 6.84
C VAL A 161 11.90 18.81 6.93
N TRP A 162 10.78 18.19 6.55
CA TRP A 162 9.47 18.82 6.53
C TRP A 162 8.51 18.17 7.53
N PRO A 163 7.76 18.95 8.32
CA PRO A 163 6.76 18.40 9.23
C PRO A 163 5.58 17.79 8.46
N THR A 164 5.17 16.58 8.82
CA THR A 164 4.02 15.91 8.18
C THR A 164 2.68 16.35 8.77
N GLN A 165 2.65 17.34 9.67
CA GLN A 165 1.44 17.82 10.38
C GLN A 165 0.71 16.71 11.14
N GLY A 166 1.44 15.73 11.67
CA GLY A 166 0.89 14.68 12.51
C GLY A 166 1.97 13.79 13.10
N HIS A 167 1.55 12.65 13.64
CA HIS A 167 2.43 11.66 14.24
C HIS A 167 2.46 10.35 13.44
N ASP A 168 3.52 9.57 13.62
CA ASP A 168 3.64 8.23 13.04
C ASP A 168 3.44 8.22 11.50
N PRO A 169 4.16 9.06 10.71
CA PRO A 169 4.06 9.00 9.26
C PRO A 169 4.50 7.63 8.79
N HIS A 170 3.65 6.99 8.00
CA HIS A 170 3.77 5.59 7.64
C HIS A 170 4.13 5.41 6.19
N GLU A 171 3.19 5.58 5.26
CA GLU A 171 3.45 5.45 3.83
C GLU A 171 3.32 6.79 3.11
N MET A 172 3.97 6.88 1.95
CA MET A 172 3.92 8.03 1.05
C MET A 172 3.72 7.59 -0.40
N LEU A 173 2.85 8.30 -1.11
CA LEU A 173 2.69 8.20 -2.56
C LEU A 173 3.16 9.49 -3.23
N VAL A 174 3.72 9.39 -4.43
CA VAL A 174 4.02 10.54 -5.30
C VAL A 174 2.92 10.64 -6.34
N LEU A 175 2.28 11.80 -6.45
CA LEU A 175 1.29 12.11 -7.48
C LEU A 175 1.86 13.16 -8.43
N PRO A 176 2.66 12.75 -9.44
CA PRO A 176 3.41 13.67 -10.29
C PRO A 176 2.55 14.47 -11.27
N GLN A 177 1.31 14.04 -11.53
CA GLN A 177 0.35 14.76 -12.37
C GLN A 177 -0.74 15.50 -11.57
N GLY A 178 -0.64 15.54 -10.24
CA GLY A 178 -1.74 15.96 -9.37
C GLY A 178 -2.85 14.93 -9.27
N GLY A 179 -4.03 15.36 -8.80
CA GLY A 179 -5.19 14.52 -8.47
C GLY A 179 -5.82 14.93 -7.14
N LEU A 180 -6.93 14.31 -6.73
CA LEU A 180 -7.58 14.55 -5.42
C LEU A 180 -8.00 16.02 -5.19
N GLY A 181 -8.33 16.71 -6.29
CA GLY A 181 -8.63 18.14 -6.33
C GLY A 181 -7.41 19.06 -6.24
N ILE A 182 -6.19 18.54 -6.39
CA ILE A 182 -4.94 19.30 -6.42
C ILE A 182 -4.36 19.23 -7.84
N ALA A 183 -4.20 20.38 -8.49
CA ALA A 183 -3.77 20.43 -9.90
C ALA A 183 -2.25 20.25 -10.07
N GLU A 184 -1.46 20.56 -9.04
CA GLU A 184 0.00 20.49 -9.08
C GLU A 184 0.53 19.16 -8.50
N PRO A 185 1.79 18.78 -8.77
CA PRO A 185 2.38 17.58 -8.21
C PRO A 185 2.48 17.64 -6.69
N PHE A 186 2.21 16.51 -6.00
CA PHE A 186 2.32 16.44 -4.55
C PHE A 186 2.77 15.07 -4.03
N LEU A 187 3.29 15.07 -2.81
CA LEU A 187 3.51 13.88 -1.99
C LEU A 187 2.27 13.71 -1.12
N LEU A 188 1.62 12.55 -1.16
CA LEU A 188 0.56 12.19 -0.23
C LEU A 188 1.16 11.34 0.89
N VAL A 189 1.09 11.83 2.13
CA VAL A 189 1.67 11.15 3.30
C VAL A 189 0.54 10.69 4.21
N ALA A 190 0.59 9.43 4.67
CA ALA A 190 -0.31 8.91 5.68
C ALA A 190 0.32 9.00 7.07
N ASN A 191 -0.26 9.81 7.94
CA ASN A 191 0.03 9.84 9.37
C ASN A 191 -0.84 8.82 10.10
N GLY A 192 -0.16 7.94 10.82
CA GLY A 192 -0.76 6.90 11.64
C GLY A 192 -1.40 7.38 12.93
N GLY A 193 -0.95 8.53 13.43
CA GLY A 193 -1.52 9.19 14.60
C GLY A 193 -1.19 8.57 15.96
N ILE A 194 -0.42 7.47 16.01
CA ILE A 194 0.00 6.88 17.28
C ILE A 194 1.17 7.67 17.84
N GLN A 195 0.95 8.32 18.98
CA GLN A 195 2.03 8.94 19.72
C GLN A 195 2.86 7.86 20.43
N THR A 196 4.17 7.89 20.23
CA THR A 196 5.13 7.05 20.95
C THR A 196 6.20 7.93 21.57
N HIS A 197 6.61 7.67 22.82
CA HIS A 197 7.74 8.35 23.45
C HIS A 197 9.01 7.52 23.33
N ALA A 198 10.09 8.15 22.85
CA ALA A 198 11.44 7.59 22.74
C ALA A 198 11.90 6.86 24.01
N ASP A 199 11.77 7.53 25.16
CA ASP A 199 12.24 7.07 26.47
C ASP A 199 11.42 5.91 27.05
N MET A 200 10.22 5.67 26.52
CA MET A 200 9.33 4.58 26.95
C MET A 200 9.26 3.45 25.91
N GLY A 201 10.14 3.45 24.91
CA GLY A 201 10.12 2.50 23.80
C GLY A 201 8.80 2.57 23.01
N ARG A 202 8.25 1.43 22.61
CA ARG A 202 7.01 1.34 21.81
C ARG A 202 5.72 1.58 22.61
N THR A 203 5.79 2.24 23.76
CA THR A 203 4.61 2.52 24.56
C THR A 203 3.69 3.45 23.79
N GLN A 204 2.53 2.92 23.38
CA GLN A 204 1.52 3.67 22.66
C GLN A 204 0.80 4.59 23.63
N LEU A 205 0.84 5.89 23.34
CA LEU A 205 0.23 6.90 24.18
C LEU A 205 -1.08 7.36 23.54
N ASN A 206 -2.06 7.63 24.39
CA ASN A 206 -3.33 8.25 24.05
C ASN A 206 -4.08 7.63 22.84
N LEU A 207 -4.25 6.30 22.84
CA LEU A 207 -4.97 5.59 21.77
C LEU A 207 -6.44 5.99 21.62
N ASN A 208 -7.02 6.72 22.57
CA ASN A 208 -8.40 7.22 22.47
C ASN A 208 -8.53 8.38 21.47
N GLN A 209 -7.43 9.09 21.18
CA GLN A 209 -7.41 10.26 20.30
C GLN A 209 -6.11 10.27 19.48
N MET A 210 -6.05 9.41 18.46
CA MET A 210 -4.94 9.40 17.52
C MET A 210 -5.04 10.58 16.55
N ASP A 211 -3.87 11.10 16.18
CA ASP A 211 -3.73 12.20 15.21
C ASP A 211 -3.54 11.68 13.78
N SER A 212 -4.46 10.80 13.37
CA SER A 212 -4.40 10.15 12.05
C SER A 212 -4.85 11.12 10.96
N SER A 213 -4.02 11.32 9.94
CA SER A 213 -4.33 12.23 8.83
C SER A 213 -3.66 11.82 7.52
N LEU A 214 -4.21 12.28 6.40
CA LEU A 214 -3.51 12.30 5.11
C LEU A 214 -3.11 13.74 4.82
N VAL A 215 -1.87 13.95 4.39
CA VAL A 215 -1.34 15.30 4.11
C VAL A 215 -0.73 15.32 2.72
N ALA A 216 -1.17 16.27 1.90
CA ALA A 216 -0.56 16.57 0.61
C ALA A 216 0.51 17.65 0.82
N LEU A 217 1.76 17.32 0.50
CA LEU A 217 2.91 18.21 0.59
C LEU A 217 3.47 18.53 -0.81
N LYS A 218 3.84 19.78 -1.04
CA LYS A 218 4.51 20.20 -2.28
C LYS A 218 5.93 19.62 -2.33
N PRO A 219 6.31 18.82 -3.34
CA PRO A 219 7.57 18.09 -3.33
C PRO A 219 8.80 19.00 -3.44
N ALA A 220 8.64 20.28 -3.80
CA ALA A 220 9.75 21.21 -3.91
C ALA A 220 10.05 21.98 -2.61
N THR A 221 9.10 22.04 -1.68
CA THR A 221 9.16 22.99 -0.54
C THR A 221 8.65 22.44 0.78
N GLY A 222 7.92 21.31 0.77
CA GLY A 222 7.22 20.82 1.96
C GLY A 222 5.98 21.60 2.33
N GLU A 223 5.55 22.58 1.52
CA GLU A 223 4.32 23.34 1.76
C GLU A 223 3.11 22.39 1.82
N VAL A 224 2.27 22.57 2.85
CA VAL A 224 1.03 21.81 3.01
C VAL A 224 -0.02 22.35 2.06
N LEU A 225 -0.41 21.52 1.10
CA LEU A 225 -1.45 21.86 0.12
C LEU A 225 -2.84 21.51 0.62
N LYS A 226 -2.97 20.38 1.33
CA LYS A 226 -4.24 19.87 1.83
C LYS A 226 -4.05 18.85 2.92
N GLN A 227 -5.02 18.75 3.83
CA GLN A 227 -5.08 17.72 4.86
C GLN A 227 -6.47 17.11 4.91
N TRP A 228 -6.53 15.79 5.12
CA TRP A 228 -7.77 15.03 5.34
C TRP A 228 -7.66 14.24 6.63
N VAL A 229 -8.76 14.17 7.38
CA VAL A 229 -8.83 13.49 8.68
C VAL A 229 -10.08 12.62 8.70
N LEU A 230 -10.00 11.44 9.32
CA LEU A 230 -11.16 10.60 9.58
C LEU A 230 -11.85 11.05 10.87
N GLU A 231 -13.18 10.99 10.90
CA GLU A 231 -13.94 11.28 12.12
C GLU A 231 -13.64 10.28 13.25
N ASP A 232 -13.35 9.02 12.92
CA ASP A 232 -12.98 8.00 13.91
C ASP A 232 -11.48 8.09 14.24
N THR A 233 -11.19 8.78 15.34
CA THR A 233 -9.83 9.02 15.88
C THR A 233 -9.15 7.77 16.42
N GLN A 234 -9.76 6.58 16.29
CA GLN A 234 -9.18 5.30 16.68
C GLN A 234 -8.81 4.42 15.48
N LEU A 235 -8.80 4.99 14.27
CA LEU A 235 -8.31 4.36 13.05
C LEU A 235 -6.97 4.95 12.64
N SER A 236 -5.93 4.12 12.63
CA SER A 236 -4.62 4.48 12.10
C SER A 236 -4.59 4.29 10.60
N LEU A 237 -4.13 5.31 9.87
CA LEU A 237 -3.86 5.23 8.44
C LEU A 237 -2.47 4.61 8.21
N ARG A 238 -2.39 3.63 7.32
CA ARG A 238 -1.18 2.84 7.06
C ARG A 238 -0.90 2.83 5.56
N HIS A 239 -0.90 1.64 4.97
CA HIS A 239 -0.48 1.45 3.60
C HIS A 239 -1.45 2.06 2.61
N MET A 240 -0.94 2.51 1.47
CA MET A 240 -1.73 3.19 0.44
C MET A 240 -1.48 2.60 -0.95
N ALA A 241 -2.53 2.56 -1.76
CA ALA A 241 -2.42 2.23 -3.17
C ALA A 241 -3.25 3.20 -4.01
N LEU A 242 -2.67 3.73 -5.08
CA LEU A 242 -3.38 4.55 -6.06
C LEU A 242 -4.01 3.65 -7.14
N HIS A 243 -5.32 3.75 -7.30
CA HIS A 243 -6.06 3.11 -8.39
C HIS A 243 -5.97 3.96 -9.66
N ALA A 244 -6.09 3.32 -10.83
CA ALA A 244 -6.06 4.00 -12.14
C ALA A 244 -7.17 5.06 -12.31
N ASP A 245 -8.28 4.92 -11.60
CA ASP A 245 -9.38 5.89 -11.57
C ASP A 245 -9.11 7.12 -10.69
N GLY A 246 -7.89 7.25 -10.13
CA GLY A 246 -7.51 8.38 -9.27
C GLY A 246 -7.99 8.28 -7.82
N VAL A 247 -8.54 7.14 -7.41
CA VAL A 247 -8.92 6.87 -6.01
C VAL A 247 -7.72 6.26 -5.28
N VAL A 248 -7.41 6.78 -4.10
CA VAL A 248 -6.42 6.17 -3.21
C VAL A 248 -7.13 5.28 -2.20
N GLY A 249 -6.75 4.01 -2.14
CA GLY A 249 -7.12 3.10 -1.07
C GLY A 249 -6.12 3.19 0.08
N ILE A 250 -6.61 3.18 1.32
CA ILE A 250 -5.78 3.29 2.52
C ILE A 250 -6.11 2.14 3.46
N ALA A 251 -5.17 1.21 3.64
CA ALA A 251 -5.23 0.17 4.67
C ALA A 251 -5.20 0.81 6.07
N MET A 252 -6.04 0.31 6.97
CA MET A 252 -6.18 0.86 8.31
C MET A 252 -6.03 -0.18 9.42
N GLN A 253 -5.63 0.33 10.59
CA GLN A 253 -5.52 -0.45 11.81
C GLN A 253 -6.36 0.20 12.92
N ALA A 254 -7.25 -0.57 13.53
CA ALA A 254 -8.14 -0.13 14.58
C ALA A 254 -7.50 -0.30 15.95
N HIS A 255 -7.59 0.76 16.76
CA HIS A 255 -7.05 0.83 18.12
C HIS A 255 -8.14 0.98 19.19
N HIS A 256 -9.42 0.77 18.82
CA HIS A 256 -10.53 0.83 19.78
C HIS A 256 -10.29 -0.08 21.00
N GLY A 257 -10.46 0.49 22.19
CA GLY A 257 -10.31 -0.27 23.45
C GLY A 257 -11.36 -1.37 23.64
N ASN A 258 -12.54 -1.23 23.04
CA ASN A 258 -13.57 -2.26 23.04
C ASN A 258 -13.31 -3.30 21.93
N ALA A 259 -13.16 -4.57 22.32
CA ALA A 259 -12.83 -5.65 21.40
C ALA A 259 -13.87 -5.87 20.29
N SER A 260 -15.17 -5.74 20.58
CA SER A 260 -16.22 -5.87 19.56
C SER A 260 -16.14 -4.73 18.55
N ARG A 261 -16.02 -3.48 19.02
CA ARG A 261 -15.85 -2.31 18.13
C ARG A 261 -14.60 -2.44 17.25
N LYS A 262 -13.48 -2.85 17.84
CA LYS A 262 -12.23 -3.13 17.11
C LYS A 262 -12.41 -4.21 16.06
N ASN A 263 -13.12 -5.29 16.39
CA ASN A 263 -13.34 -6.40 15.46
C ASN A 263 -14.23 -6.03 14.27
N ASP A 264 -15.15 -5.09 14.46
CA ASP A 264 -16.10 -4.62 13.45
C ASP A 264 -15.64 -3.33 12.73
N ALA A 265 -14.51 -2.77 13.13
CA ALA A 265 -13.95 -1.57 12.53
C ALA A 265 -13.63 -1.78 11.03
N PRO A 266 -13.79 -0.74 10.19
CA PRO A 266 -13.36 -0.80 8.80
C PRO A 266 -11.83 -0.96 8.74
N VAL A 267 -11.35 -1.75 7.78
CA VAL A 267 -9.91 -1.93 7.53
C VAL A 267 -9.42 -1.17 6.29
N LEU A 268 -10.33 -0.46 5.61
CA LEU A 268 -10.05 0.32 4.41
C LEU A 268 -10.74 1.69 4.49
N ALA A 269 -10.00 2.72 4.14
CA ALA A 269 -10.54 4.02 3.74
C ALA A 269 -10.26 4.28 2.26
N LEU A 270 -11.02 5.21 1.69
CA LEU A 270 -10.93 5.64 0.30
C LEU A 270 -10.84 7.16 0.27
N LEU A 271 -9.85 7.67 -0.46
CA LEU A 271 -9.69 9.10 -0.76
C LEU A 271 -9.91 9.33 -2.26
N SER A 272 -10.78 10.28 -2.57
CA SER A 272 -11.08 10.74 -3.93
C SER A 272 -11.29 12.26 -3.92
N ASP A 273 -11.65 12.86 -5.04
CA ASP A 273 -12.06 14.27 -5.11
C ASP A 273 -13.25 14.60 -4.20
N GLN A 274 -14.06 13.59 -3.82
CA GLN A 274 -15.17 13.74 -2.88
C GLN A 274 -14.73 13.73 -1.40
N GLY A 275 -13.44 13.58 -1.13
CA GLY A 275 -12.87 13.53 0.21
C GLY A 275 -12.54 12.12 0.69
N LEU A 276 -12.10 12.07 1.96
CA LEU A 276 -11.69 10.86 2.66
C LEU A 276 -12.90 10.25 3.38
N ARG A 277 -13.12 8.95 3.19
CA ARG A 277 -14.16 8.21 3.92
C ARG A 277 -13.75 6.77 4.20
N THR A 278 -14.36 6.15 5.19
CA THR A 278 -14.21 4.71 5.41
C THR A 278 -15.01 3.91 4.40
N ALA A 279 -14.51 2.73 4.04
CA ALA A 279 -15.31 1.69 3.40
C ALA A 279 -16.29 1.09 4.42
N PRO A 280 -17.35 0.37 3.98
CA PRO A 280 -18.25 -0.32 4.89
C PRO A 280 -17.51 -1.23 5.89
N LYS A 281 -18.11 -1.42 7.07
CA LYS A 281 -17.54 -2.24 8.14
C LYS A 281 -17.08 -3.60 7.62
N SER A 282 -15.86 -3.97 7.97
CA SER A 282 -15.19 -5.15 7.47
C SER A 282 -15.32 -6.29 8.48
N ALA A 283 -16.56 -6.74 8.70
CA ALA A 283 -16.84 -7.77 9.68
C ALA A 283 -15.89 -8.97 9.51
N ARG A 284 -15.39 -9.47 10.64
CA ARG A 284 -14.44 -10.60 10.77
C ARG A 284 -12.99 -10.30 10.37
N MET A 285 -12.64 -9.07 9.99
CA MET A 285 -11.24 -8.70 9.65
C MET A 285 -10.42 -8.25 10.88
N LYS A 286 -11.02 -8.26 12.08
CA LYS A 286 -10.38 -7.93 13.37
C LYS A 286 -9.71 -6.55 13.41
N GLY A 287 -10.22 -5.61 12.61
CA GLY A 287 -9.74 -4.23 12.55
C GLY A 287 -8.26 -4.09 12.19
N TYR A 288 -7.70 -4.97 11.36
CA TYR A 288 -6.30 -4.89 11.00
C TYR A 288 -6.07 -5.26 9.54
N ALA A 289 -5.69 -4.26 8.74
CA ALA A 289 -5.07 -4.45 7.44
C ALA A 289 -3.53 -4.36 7.55
N GLY A 290 -2.85 -5.29 6.88
CA GLY A 290 -1.39 -5.42 6.86
C GLY A 290 -0.72 -4.75 5.67
N ASP A 291 -1.37 -4.74 4.50
CA ASP A 291 -0.86 -4.19 3.25
C ASP A 291 -2.03 -3.97 2.26
N ILE A 292 -1.81 -3.23 1.17
CA ILE A 292 -2.81 -2.96 0.12
C ILE A 292 -2.16 -2.85 -1.26
N VAL A 293 -2.84 -3.41 -2.28
CA VAL A 293 -2.51 -3.17 -3.69
C VAL A 293 -3.75 -2.78 -4.49
N ALA A 294 -3.54 -1.99 -5.55
CA ALA A 294 -4.55 -1.70 -6.55
C ALA A 294 -4.66 -2.85 -7.56
N THR A 295 -5.88 -3.07 -8.04
CA THR A 295 -6.26 -4.01 -9.11
C THR A 295 -7.22 -3.30 -10.06
N PRO A 296 -7.47 -3.77 -11.29
CA PRO A 296 -8.37 -3.09 -12.22
C PRO A 296 -9.83 -2.93 -11.72
N GLN A 297 -10.26 -3.70 -10.71
CA GLN A 297 -11.61 -3.62 -10.16
C GLN A 297 -11.67 -2.78 -8.86
N GLY A 298 -10.53 -2.45 -8.26
CA GLY A 298 -10.44 -1.81 -6.95
C GLY A 298 -9.18 -2.21 -6.20
N PHE A 299 -9.31 -2.75 -4.99
CA PHE A 299 -8.16 -2.99 -4.11
C PHE A 299 -8.19 -4.39 -3.48
N VAL A 300 -7.01 -4.98 -3.29
CA VAL A 300 -6.84 -6.13 -2.41
C VAL A 300 -6.12 -5.67 -1.15
N VAL A 301 -6.66 -6.03 0.01
CA VAL A 301 -6.14 -5.68 1.33
C VAL A 301 -5.83 -6.96 2.09
N SER A 302 -4.63 -7.10 2.65
CA SER A 302 -4.27 -8.25 3.49
C SER A 302 -4.73 -8.03 4.92
N CYS A 303 -5.32 -9.04 5.55
CA CYS A 303 -5.90 -8.95 6.89
C CYS A 303 -5.28 -10.03 7.80
N THR A 304 -4.00 -9.84 8.14
CA THR A 304 -3.13 -10.82 8.83
C THR A 304 -3.78 -11.43 10.07
N LYS A 305 -4.40 -10.61 10.94
CA LYS A 305 -5.02 -11.09 12.19
C LYS A 305 -6.23 -11.98 11.98
N SER A 306 -6.84 -11.92 10.79
CA SER A 306 -7.97 -12.76 10.38
C SER A 306 -7.60 -13.88 9.42
N ASN A 307 -6.32 -14.05 9.08
CA ASN A 307 -5.84 -15.02 8.08
C ASN A 307 -6.63 -14.92 6.77
N ALA A 308 -6.81 -13.69 6.27
CA ALA A 308 -7.61 -13.43 5.09
C ALA A 308 -7.01 -12.33 4.22
N ALA A 309 -7.42 -12.28 2.95
CA ALA A 309 -7.31 -11.12 2.09
C ALA A 309 -8.71 -10.71 1.59
N LEU A 310 -8.96 -9.41 1.51
CA LEU A 310 -10.23 -8.83 1.09
C LEU A 310 -10.07 -8.15 -0.26
N HIS A 311 -10.84 -8.56 -1.27
CA HIS A 311 -10.93 -7.83 -2.54
C HIS A 311 -12.16 -6.94 -2.50
N VAL A 312 -11.96 -5.66 -2.76
CA VAL A 312 -13.01 -4.65 -2.78
C VAL A 312 -13.03 -3.92 -4.11
N SER A 313 -14.19 -3.38 -4.47
CA SER A 313 -14.32 -2.49 -5.61
C SER A 313 -13.64 -1.15 -5.33
N VAL A 314 -13.42 -0.35 -6.37
CA VAL A 314 -12.95 1.04 -6.25
C VAL A 314 -13.88 1.90 -5.36
N SER A 315 -15.17 1.56 -5.30
CA SER A 315 -16.16 2.20 -4.42
C SER A 315 -16.18 1.67 -2.98
N GLY A 316 -15.41 0.62 -2.68
CA GLY A 316 -15.28 0.01 -1.35
C GLY A 316 -16.26 -1.13 -1.07
N GLN A 317 -17.00 -1.60 -2.08
CA GLN A 317 -17.88 -2.76 -1.92
C GLN A 317 -17.06 -4.05 -1.91
N ARG A 318 -17.37 -4.97 -1.00
CA ARG A 318 -16.70 -6.28 -0.96
C ARG A 318 -17.04 -7.07 -2.23
N LEU A 319 -16.00 -7.45 -2.98
CA LEU A 319 -16.11 -8.32 -4.14
C LEU A 319 -15.87 -9.78 -3.76
N ALA A 320 -14.82 -10.04 -2.98
CA ALA A 320 -14.45 -11.39 -2.57
C ALA A 320 -13.60 -11.38 -1.29
N GLN A 321 -13.47 -12.55 -0.67
CA GLN A 321 -12.60 -12.80 0.47
C GLN A 321 -11.88 -14.13 0.26
N PHE A 322 -10.58 -14.16 0.58
CA PHE A 322 -9.71 -15.31 0.40
C PHE A 322 -9.12 -15.71 1.74
N ALA A 323 -9.02 -17.01 2.00
CA ALA A 323 -8.28 -17.51 3.15
C ALA A 323 -6.78 -17.40 2.86
N ALA A 324 -6.01 -16.81 3.77
CA ALA A 324 -4.59 -16.61 3.61
C ALA A 324 -3.89 -16.50 4.97
N THR A 325 -3.27 -17.59 5.40
CA THR A 325 -2.63 -17.70 6.71
C THR A 325 -1.45 -16.77 6.83
N SER A 326 -1.46 -15.92 7.86
CA SER A 326 -0.41 -14.93 8.12
C SER A 326 -0.12 -14.00 6.94
N ALA A 327 -1.11 -13.79 6.06
CA ALA A 327 -0.99 -12.91 4.91
C ALA A 327 -0.62 -11.48 5.34
N CYS A 328 0.51 -10.99 4.87
CA CYS A 328 0.94 -9.61 5.09
C CYS A 328 1.28 -8.95 3.75
N ALA A 329 2.42 -9.29 3.16
CA ALA A 329 2.90 -8.68 1.92
C ALA A 329 1.98 -8.94 0.72
N LEU A 330 1.71 -7.88 -0.03
CA LEU A 330 0.97 -7.92 -1.28
C LEU A 330 1.81 -7.33 -2.41
N ALA A 331 1.67 -7.90 -3.61
CA ALA A 331 2.15 -7.26 -4.84
C ALA A 331 1.15 -7.49 -5.96
N ALA A 332 1.06 -6.56 -6.90
CA ALA A 332 0.14 -6.67 -8.03
C ALA A 332 0.81 -6.32 -9.34
N GLN A 333 0.42 -7.03 -10.39
CA GLN A 333 0.78 -6.74 -11.77
C GLN A 333 -0.43 -7.07 -12.65
N ALA A 334 -0.94 -6.06 -13.35
CA ALA A 334 -2.17 -6.16 -14.13
C ALA A 334 -3.35 -6.72 -13.31
N ASP A 335 -3.92 -7.86 -13.70
CA ASP A 335 -5.06 -8.50 -13.04
C ASP A 335 -4.67 -9.57 -12.01
N ARG A 336 -3.38 -9.65 -11.66
CA ARG A 336 -2.82 -10.64 -10.75
C ARG A 336 -2.32 -10.00 -9.47
N VAL A 337 -2.53 -10.72 -8.37
CA VAL A 337 -2.08 -10.34 -7.04
C VAL A 337 -1.34 -11.53 -6.43
N TRP A 338 -0.11 -11.27 -5.98
CA TRP A 338 0.71 -12.18 -5.21
C TRP A 338 0.52 -11.86 -3.73
N LEU A 339 0.36 -12.91 -2.93
CA LEU A 339 0.11 -12.79 -1.50
C LEU A 339 1.14 -13.60 -0.71
N GLY A 340 1.89 -12.91 0.15
CA GLY A 340 2.87 -13.53 1.03
C GLY A 340 2.15 -14.23 2.17
N HIS A 341 1.88 -15.52 2.01
CA HIS A 341 1.22 -16.35 3.02
C HIS A 341 2.06 -17.58 3.33
N LEU A 342 2.06 -18.01 4.60
CA LEU A 342 2.72 -19.23 5.02
C LEU A 342 1.79 -20.43 4.79
N PRO A 343 2.27 -21.57 4.28
CA PRO A 343 1.54 -22.83 4.40
C PRO A 343 1.52 -23.26 5.87
N ALA A 344 0.47 -23.97 6.28
CA ALA A 344 0.24 -24.33 7.68
C ALA A 344 1.25 -25.32 8.30
N SER A 345 2.34 -25.71 7.61
CA SER A 345 3.16 -26.86 8.05
C SER A 345 4.61 -26.94 7.56
N SER A 346 5.31 -25.85 7.22
CA SER A 346 6.72 -25.93 6.79
C SER A 346 7.66 -25.39 7.87
N ALA A 347 8.34 -26.29 8.58
CA ALA A 347 9.35 -25.94 9.59
C ALA A 347 10.58 -25.21 8.99
N ASP A 348 10.78 -25.29 7.68
CA ASP A 348 11.94 -24.74 6.96
C ASP A 348 11.59 -23.54 6.06
N ALA A 349 10.38 -22.96 6.17
CA ALA A 349 10.03 -21.79 5.36
C ALA A 349 10.67 -20.51 5.91
N LEU A 350 11.16 -19.66 4.99
CA LEU A 350 11.56 -18.30 5.30
C LEU A 350 10.37 -17.54 5.90
N GLU A 351 10.57 -16.91 7.06
CA GLU A 351 9.58 -16.00 7.62
C GLU A 351 9.72 -14.65 6.90
N LEU A 352 8.94 -14.47 5.83
CA LEU A 352 8.91 -13.23 5.06
C LEU A 352 8.43 -12.06 5.92
N ASP A 353 9.07 -10.90 5.75
CA ASP A 353 8.60 -9.67 6.35
C ASP A 353 7.36 -9.11 5.61
N ASN A 354 6.88 -7.96 6.07
CA ASN A 354 5.59 -7.38 5.72
C ASN A 354 5.50 -6.84 4.28
N HIS A 355 6.61 -6.72 3.55
CA HIS A 355 6.64 -6.18 2.18
C HIS A 355 7.52 -6.99 1.24
N TRP A 356 7.12 -7.01 -0.03
CA TRP A 356 7.92 -7.48 -1.16
C TRP A 356 7.63 -6.64 -2.41
N LEU A 357 8.54 -6.66 -3.38
CA LEU A 357 8.34 -6.02 -4.68
C LEU A 357 8.47 -7.08 -5.78
N LEU A 358 7.60 -7.00 -6.79
CA LEU A 358 7.80 -7.72 -8.05
C LEU A 358 8.86 -6.98 -8.86
N ILE A 359 9.88 -7.70 -9.33
CA ILE A 359 11.06 -7.12 -10.02
C ILE A 359 11.37 -7.82 -11.33
#